data_AF-A0A535ST95-F1
#
_entry.id   AF-A0A535ST95-F1
#
_cell.length_a   1.000
_cell.length_b   1.000
_cell.length_c   1.000
_cell.angle_alpha   90.00
_cell.angle_beta   90.00
_cell.angle_gamma   90.00
#
_symmetry.space_group_name_H-M   'P 1'
#
loop_
_entity.id
_entity.type
_entity.pdbx_description
1 polymer ?
#
loop_
_entity_poly.entity_id
_entity_poly.type
_entity_poly.pdbx_seq_one_letter_code
_entity_poly.pdbx_strand_id
1 'polypeptide(L)'
;NREQNPTEFPARSSGYSAEELLRHKDFEEMTWAETEQVRRLLEQAPWRVAERRTRRLRASRSGRIDLRRSARHAIRSSGELMTLFRRKPRVRRRPLVLICDVSGSMERYSRLLMIFAHAIARREDLEAFVFSTRLTRITRLLRQRDLDRALDSVSKGVRDFSGGTRIGDALADFNRHWARRVLGHGAVVIIISDGWDRGDPAQLSAELVHLRRSAHRLIWLNPLLGSEGYEPLTRGMAAALPYCDDFLAAHNLEALDDLGKLLAGLDSRKLR
;
A
#
# COMPACT_ATOMS: atom_id res chain seq x y z
N ASN A 1 54.85 -26.32 6.39
CA ASN A 1 54.16 -25.18 6.99
C ASN A 1 53.31 -24.51 5.93
N ARG A 2 52.00 -24.80 6.02
CA ARG A 2 50.80 -24.25 5.36
C ARG A 2 50.94 -23.57 3.98
N GLU A 3 50.37 -24.29 3.02
CA GLU A 3 50.01 -23.89 1.66
C GLU A 3 48.92 -22.81 1.63
N GLN A 4 49.01 -22.00 0.57
CA GLN A 4 48.03 -21.04 0.12
C GLN A 4 46.78 -21.78 -0.36
N ASN A 5 45.59 -21.34 0.08
CA ASN A 5 44.32 -21.82 -0.47
C ASN A 5 43.56 -20.59 -1.00
N PRO A 6 43.53 -20.34 -2.32
CA PRO A 6 42.67 -19.32 -2.89
C PRO A 6 41.24 -19.85 -2.90
N THR A 7 40.35 -19.19 -2.16
CA THR A 7 38.92 -19.50 -2.15
C THR A 7 38.35 -19.26 -3.56
N GLU A 8 38.14 -20.35 -4.30
CA GLU A 8 37.39 -20.36 -5.55
C GLU A 8 35.94 -19.91 -5.27
N PHE A 9 35.56 -18.75 -5.79
CA PHE A 9 34.15 -18.36 -5.88
C PHE A 9 33.56 -19.00 -7.14
N PRO A 10 32.58 -19.92 -7.03
CA PRO A 10 31.93 -20.47 -8.22
C PRO A 10 31.07 -19.39 -8.88
N ALA A 11 31.51 -18.95 -10.06
CA ALA A 11 30.97 -17.85 -10.86
C ALA A 11 29.60 -18.14 -11.53
N ARG A 12 28.66 -18.81 -10.84
CA ARG A 12 27.29 -19.05 -11.34
C ARG A 12 26.16 -18.80 -10.33
N SER A 13 26.43 -18.17 -9.19
CA SER A 13 25.41 -17.90 -8.14
C SER A 13 25.35 -16.45 -7.62
N SER A 14 26.21 -15.54 -8.09
CA SER A 14 26.41 -14.22 -7.47
C SER A 14 25.24 -13.24 -7.59
N GLY A 15 24.43 -13.35 -8.65
CA GLY A 15 23.28 -12.46 -8.85
C GLY A 15 22.10 -12.79 -7.93
N TYR A 16 21.79 -14.08 -7.80
CA TYR A 16 20.71 -14.55 -6.91
C TYR A 16 21.07 -14.32 -5.45
N SER A 17 22.31 -14.61 -5.04
CA SER A 17 22.72 -14.37 -3.65
C SER A 17 22.77 -12.88 -3.30
N ALA A 18 23.18 -12.00 -4.22
CA ALA A 18 23.16 -10.56 -3.98
C ALA A 18 21.74 -10.00 -3.89
N GLU A 19 20.82 -10.43 -4.77
CA GLU A 19 19.41 -10.02 -4.71
C GLU A 19 18.74 -10.57 -3.43
N GLU A 20 19.04 -11.81 -3.04
CA GLU A 20 18.51 -12.45 -1.84
C GLU A 20 19.01 -11.77 -0.56
N LEU A 21 20.29 -11.39 -0.50
CA LEU A 21 20.81 -10.55 0.58
C LEU A 21 20.11 -9.18 0.65
N LEU A 22 19.86 -8.55 -0.50
CA LEU A 22 19.12 -7.28 -0.57
C LEU A 22 17.67 -7.41 -0.13
N ARG A 23 17.06 -8.59 -0.28
CA ARG A 23 15.67 -8.84 0.10
C ARG A 23 15.47 -8.79 1.61
N HIS A 24 16.44 -9.29 2.36
CA HIS A 24 16.41 -9.33 3.82
C HIS A 24 17.08 -8.12 4.49
N LYS A 25 17.94 -7.38 3.76
CA LYS A 25 18.65 -6.22 4.29
C LYS A 25 17.67 -5.14 4.76
N ASP A 26 17.95 -4.56 5.93
CA ASP A 26 17.17 -3.45 6.47
C ASP A 26 17.36 -2.20 5.61
N PHE A 27 16.25 -1.56 5.30
CA PHE A 27 16.15 -0.28 4.62
C PHE A 27 17.02 0.81 5.26
N GLU A 28 17.16 0.84 6.58
CA GLU A 28 18.02 1.82 7.27
C GLU A 28 19.51 1.68 6.92
N GLU A 29 19.93 0.47 6.55
CA GLU A 29 21.33 0.11 6.25
C GLU A 29 21.66 0.11 4.75
N MET A 30 20.67 0.39 3.89
CA MET A 30 20.86 0.37 2.44
C MET A 30 21.64 1.59 1.95
N THR A 31 22.61 1.34 1.07
CA THR A 31 23.28 2.37 0.30
C THR A 31 22.36 2.91 -0.80
N TRP A 32 22.73 4.05 -1.40
CA TRP A 32 21.97 4.63 -2.52
C TRP A 32 21.87 3.68 -3.73
N ALA A 33 22.95 2.96 -4.05
CA ALA A 33 22.96 2.01 -5.17
C ALA A 33 22.02 0.83 -4.93
N GLU A 34 22.01 0.29 -3.70
CA GLU A 34 21.13 -0.81 -3.30
C GLU A 34 19.67 -0.36 -3.28
N THR A 35 19.40 0.86 -2.79
CA THR A 35 18.06 1.48 -2.84
C THR A 35 17.52 1.56 -4.26
N GLU A 36 18.36 1.95 -5.22
CA GLU A 36 17.99 2.06 -6.63
C GLU A 36 17.74 0.68 -7.26
N GLN A 37 18.47 -0.35 -6.84
CA GLN A 37 18.20 -1.75 -7.22
C GLN A 37 16.85 -2.22 -6.68
N VAL A 38 16.60 -2.00 -5.38
CA VAL A 38 15.32 -2.32 -4.74
C VAL A 38 14.16 -1.60 -5.42
N ARG A 39 14.31 -0.31 -5.75
CA ARG A 39 13.34 0.46 -6.54
C ARG A 39 12.95 -0.27 -7.83
N ARG A 40 13.94 -0.72 -8.60
CA ARG A 40 13.72 -1.43 -9.86
C ARG A 40 13.00 -2.76 -9.66
N LEU A 41 13.34 -3.51 -8.61
CA LEU A 41 12.67 -4.78 -8.29
C LEU A 41 11.18 -4.57 -8.04
N LEU A 42 10.78 -3.53 -7.30
CA LEU A 42 9.35 -3.28 -7.05
C LEU A 42 8.64 -2.70 -8.27
N GLU A 43 9.34 -1.88 -9.05
CA GLU A 43 8.83 -1.41 -10.34
C GLU A 43 8.57 -2.58 -11.27
N GLN A 44 9.19 -3.73 -11.08
CA GLN A 44 8.92 -4.96 -11.83
C GLN A 44 7.90 -5.87 -11.13
N ALA A 45 7.83 -5.84 -9.79
CA ALA A 45 6.95 -6.68 -8.99
C ALA A 45 5.47 -6.59 -9.44
N PRO A 46 4.80 -7.74 -9.57
CA PRO A 46 3.40 -7.81 -10.00
C PRO A 46 2.48 -7.45 -8.83
N TRP A 47 2.44 -6.18 -8.45
CA TRP A 47 1.45 -5.68 -7.50
C TRP A 47 0.06 -5.89 -8.09
N ARG A 48 -0.75 -6.73 -7.45
CA ARG A 48 -2.14 -6.95 -7.84
C ARG A 48 -3.03 -6.56 -6.67
N VAL A 49 -3.58 -5.36 -6.75
CA VAL A 49 -4.57 -4.90 -5.78
C VAL A 49 -5.85 -5.71 -5.95
N ALA A 50 -6.42 -6.09 -4.81
CA ALA A 50 -7.70 -6.75 -4.72
C ALA A 50 -8.78 -6.08 -5.59
N GLU A 51 -9.56 -6.91 -6.25
CA GLU A 51 -10.68 -6.54 -7.07
C GLU A 51 -12.02 -6.61 -6.30
N ARG A 52 -12.98 -5.84 -6.79
CA ARG A 52 -14.34 -5.78 -6.29
C ARG A 52 -15.32 -5.93 -7.43
N ARG A 53 -16.35 -6.75 -7.22
CA ARG A 53 -17.53 -6.79 -8.09
C ARG A 53 -18.36 -5.53 -7.88
N THR A 54 -18.65 -4.83 -8.98
CA THR A 54 -19.52 -3.64 -8.95
C THR A 54 -20.96 -4.02 -9.28
N ARG A 55 -21.92 -3.20 -8.85
CA ARG A 55 -23.34 -3.38 -9.23
C ARG A 55 -23.60 -3.16 -10.72
N ARG A 56 -22.73 -2.39 -11.40
CA ARG A 56 -22.88 -2.07 -12.82
C ARG A 56 -22.54 -3.30 -13.68
N LEU A 57 -23.44 -3.68 -14.55
CA LEU A 57 -23.23 -4.79 -15.49
C LEU A 57 -22.46 -4.33 -16.73
N ARG A 58 -21.64 -5.22 -17.29
CA ARG A 58 -20.99 -5.06 -18.59
C ARG A 58 -21.38 -6.21 -19.52
N ALA A 59 -21.37 -5.94 -20.83
CA ALA A 59 -21.54 -6.98 -21.84
C ALA A 59 -20.48 -8.08 -21.66
N SER A 60 -20.88 -9.33 -21.87
CA SER A 60 -19.98 -10.48 -21.73
C SER A 60 -20.45 -11.66 -22.57
N ARG A 61 -19.53 -12.58 -22.86
CA ARG A 61 -19.83 -13.85 -23.52
C ARG A 61 -20.56 -14.84 -22.60
N SER A 62 -20.51 -14.64 -21.29
CA SER A 62 -21.13 -15.50 -20.28
C SER A 62 -21.84 -14.69 -19.20
N GLY A 63 -22.64 -15.36 -18.36
CA GLY A 63 -23.44 -14.73 -17.30
C GLY A 63 -24.92 -14.61 -17.63
N ARG A 64 -25.60 -13.64 -17.00
CA ARG A 64 -27.04 -13.45 -17.13
C ARG A 64 -27.39 -12.95 -18.53
N ILE A 65 -28.54 -13.38 -19.06
CA ILE A 65 -29.03 -12.91 -20.35
C ILE A 65 -29.40 -11.42 -20.24
N ASP A 66 -28.97 -10.64 -21.24
CA ASP A 66 -29.39 -9.26 -21.44
C ASP A 66 -30.58 -9.25 -22.39
N LEU A 67 -31.79 -9.40 -21.82
CA LEU A 67 -33.03 -9.42 -22.58
C LEU A 67 -33.22 -8.14 -23.40
N ARG A 68 -32.86 -6.98 -22.85
CA ARG A 68 -33.01 -5.69 -23.54
C ARG A 68 -32.13 -5.60 -24.77
N ARG A 69 -30.87 -6.04 -24.68
CA ARG A 69 -29.97 -6.07 -25.84
C ARG A 69 -30.36 -7.14 -26.86
N SER A 70 -30.81 -8.31 -26.39
CA SER A 70 -31.23 -9.42 -27.24
C SER A 70 -32.52 -9.08 -28.01
N ALA A 71 -33.54 -8.53 -27.34
CA ALA A 71 -34.76 -8.06 -28.00
C ALA A 71 -34.50 -6.96 -29.03
N ARG A 72 -33.64 -5.97 -28.70
CA ARG A 72 -33.26 -4.92 -29.65
C ARG A 72 -32.54 -5.48 -30.90
N HIS A 73 -31.80 -6.58 -30.74
CA HIS A 73 -31.16 -7.23 -31.87
C HIS A 73 -32.18 -8.02 -32.70
N ALA A 74 -33.06 -8.79 -32.05
CA ALA A 74 -34.12 -9.54 -32.72
C ALA A 74 -35.03 -8.64 -33.58
N ILE A 75 -35.37 -7.44 -33.11
CA ILE A 75 -36.15 -6.45 -33.90
C ILE A 75 -35.44 -6.09 -35.22
N ARG A 76 -34.10 -6.02 -35.24
CA ARG A 76 -33.33 -5.75 -36.47
C ARG A 76 -33.18 -6.95 -37.38
N SER A 77 -33.38 -8.15 -36.84
CA SER A 77 -33.25 -9.43 -37.54
C SER A 77 -34.64 -10.03 -37.83
N SER A 78 -35.63 -9.20 -38.15
CA SER A 78 -37.00 -9.61 -38.49
C SER A 78 -37.68 -10.51 -37.45
N GLY A 79 -37.32 -10.38 -36.17
CA GLY A 79 -37.90 -11.14 -35.05
C GLY A 79 -37.15 -12.41 -34.68
N GLU A 80 -36.09 -12.79 -35.39
CA GLU A 80 -35.33 -13.99 -35.08
C GLU A 80 -34.40 -13.79 -33.86
N LEU A 81 -34.65 -14.52 -32.77
CA LEU A 81 -33.81 -14.55 -31.56
C LEU A 81 -32.60 -15.50 -31.71
N MET A 82 -31.87 -15.39 -32.82
CA MET A 82 -30.71 -16.26 -33.11
C MET A 82 -29.52 -16.02 -32.17
N THR A 83 -29.45 -14.84 -31.52
CA THR A 83 -28.33 -14.48 -30.63
C THR A 83 -28.82 -13.94 -29.29
N LEU A 84 -28.52 -14.68 -28.21
CA LEU A 84 -28.71 -14.23 -26.83
C LEU A 84 -27.45 -13.52 -26.32
N PHE A 85 -27.57 -12.22 -26.07
CA PHE A 85 -26.49 -11.45 -25.45
C PHE A 85 -26.46 -11.70 -23.95
N ARG A 86 -25.26 -11.73 -23.37
CA ARG A 86 -25.07 -11.91 -21.93
C ARG A 86 -24.35 -10.72 -21.31
N ARG A 87 -24.52 -10.59 -19.99
CA ARG A 87 -23.93 -9.55 -19.17
C ARG A 87 -23.51 -10.10 -17.81
N LYS A 88 -22.43 -9.55 -17.27
CA LYS A 88 -21.92 -9.87 -15.94
C LYS A 88 -21.53 -8.61 -15.17
N PRO A 89 -21.51 -8.64 -13.81
CA PRO A 89 -20.98 -7.55 -13.01
C PRO A 89 -19.60 -7.12 -13.49
N ARG A 90 -19.38 -5.82 -13.62
CA ARG A 90 -18.05 -5.27 -13.92
C ARG A 90 -17.18 -5.44 -12.68
N VAL A 91 -15.96 -5.89 -12.89
CA VAL A 91 -14.94 -5.98 -11.86
C VAL A 91 -14.05 -4.73 -11.94
N ARG A 92 -13.68 -4.18 -10.79
CA ARG A 92 -12.82 -3.01 -10.64
C ARG A 92 -11.82 -3.29 -9.53
N ARG A 93 -10.59 -2.82 -9.68
CA ARG A 93 -9.62 -2.80 -8.57
C ARG A 93 -10.15 -1.91 -7.44
N ARG A 94 -9.86 -2.30 -6.20
CA ARG A 94 -10.15 -1.48 -5.02
C ARG A 94 -9.19 -0.29 -5.00
N PRO A 95 -9.63 0.90 -4.60
CA PRO A 95 -8.72 2.01 -4.37
C PRO A 95 -7.69 1.63 -3.30
N LEU A 96 -6.46 2.07 -3.48
CA LEU A 96 -5.42 1.94 -2.47
C LEU A 96 -5.21 3.31 -1.81
N VAL A 97 -5.19 3.35 -0.49
CA VAL A 97 -4.88 4.56 0.26
C VAL A 97 -3.67 4.29 1.13
N LEU A 98 -2.64 5.12 1.01
CA LEU A 98 -1.43 5.06 1.81
C LEU A 98 -1.34 6.29 2.71
N ILE A 99 -1.11 6.08 4.00
CA ILE A 99 -0.92 7.12 5.00
C ILE A 99 0.43 6.84 5.68
N CYS A 100 1.45 7.65 5.39
CA CYS A 100 2.82 7.41 5.83
C CYS A 100 3.28 8.45 6.85
N ASP A 101 3.92 7.97 7.91
CA ASP A 101 4.61 8.79 8.89
C ASP A 101 5.96 9.27 8.30
N VAL A 102 6.21 10.57 8.42
CA VAL A 102 7.45 11.26 8.01
C VAL A 102 8.08 12.01 9.19
N SER A 103 7.82 11.58 10.42
CA SER A 103 8.45 12.10 11.62
C SER A 103 9.96 11.83 11.66
N GLY A 104 10.67 12.50 12.57
CA GLY A 104 12.14 12.39 12.66
C GLY A 104 12.63 10.96 12.96
N SER A 105 11.91 10.17 13.76
CA SER A 105 12.23 8.75 13.98
C SER A 105 12.07 7.89 12.72
N MET A 106 11.25 8.35 11.78
CA MET A 106 10.96 7.69 10.53
C MET A 106 11.81 8.21 9.36
N GLU A 107 12.77 9.12 9.54
CA GLU A 107 13.43 9.82 8.43
C GLU A 107 14.05 8.87 7.39
N ARG A 108 14.82 7.87 7.84
CA ARG A 108 15.47 6.90 6.93
C ARG A 108 14.49 5.96 6.24
N TYR A 109 13.51 5.44 6.99
CA TYR A 109 12.46 4.56 6.45
C TYR A 109 11.52 5.30 5.50
N SER A 110 11.08 6.51 5.86
CA SER A 110 10.07 7.28 5.12
C SER A 110 10.51 7.61 3.69
N ARG A 111 11.80 7.93 3.47
CA ARG A 111 12.34 8.14 2.12
C ARG A 111 12.18 6.91 1.25
N LEU A 112 12.55 5.74 1.77
CA LEU A 112 12.45 4.47 1.06
C LEU A 112 10.99 4.10 0.83
N LEU A 113 10.13 4.20 1.84
CA LEU A 113 8.67 4.01 1.76
C LEU A 113 8.00 4.89 0.71
N MET A 114 8.48 6.11 0.53
CA MET A 114 8.01 6.97 -0.55
C MET A 114 8.47 6.54 -1.94
N ILE A 115 9.69 5.99 -2.09
CA ILE A 115 10.14 5.35 -3.33
C ILE A 115 9.25 4.15 -3.66
N PHE A 116 8.94 3.32 -2.67
CA PHE A 116 7.99 2.21 -2.81
C PHE A 116 6.60 2.71 -3.24
N ALA A 117 6.07 3.75 -2.58
CA ALA A 117 4.78 4.35 -2.92
C ALA A 117 4.77 4.93 -4.34
N HIS A 118 5.87 5.53 -4.79
CA HIS A 118 6.03 6.02 -6.16
C HIS A 118 5.93 4.89 -7.19
N ALA A 119 6.63 3.77 -6.96
CA ALA A 119 6.56 2.61 -7.83
C ALA A 119 5.12 2.07 -7.96
N ILE A 120 4.38 2.01 -6.85
CA ILE A 120 2.98 1.56 -6.83
C ILE A 120 2.07 2.56 -7.54
N ALA A 121 2.24 3.87 -7.32
CA ALA A 121 1.41 4.94 -7.90
C ALA A 121 1.42 4.98 -9.43
N ARG A 122 2.45 4.42 -10.08
CA ARG A 122 2.55 4.34 -11.54
C ARG A 122 1.70 3.23 -12.15
N ARG A 123 1.40 2.18 -11.38
CA ARG A 123 0.68 0.98 -11.84
C ARG A 123 -0.74 0.87 -11.30
N GLU A 124 -0.96 1.42 -10.11
CA GLU A 124 -2.22 1.31 -9.37
C GLU A 124 -2.81 2.69 -9.06
N ASP A 125 -4.13 2.73 -8.86
CA ASP A 125 -4.82 3.94 -8.42
C ASP A 125 -4.60 4.14 -6.92
N LEU A 126 -3.44 4.71 -6.59
CA LEU A 126 -3.01 5.03 -5.24
C LEU A 126 -3.35 6.47 -4.88
N GLU A 127 -3.94 6.65 -3.70
CA GLU A 127 -4.05 7.91 -2.99
C GLU A 127 -3.07 7.91 -1.82
N ALA A 128 -2.10 8.83 -1.81
CA ALA A 128 -1.03 8.86 -0.82
C ALA A 128 -1.04 10.14 0.01
N PHE A 129 -0.85 9.97 1.31
CA PHE A 129 -0.80 11.01 2.32
C PHE A 129 0.43 10.80 3.19
N VAL A 130 1.03 11.90 3.62
CA VAL A 130 2.11 11.91 4.61
C VAL A 130 1.70 12.73 5.81
N PHE A 131 2.18 12.37 6.99
CA PHE A 131 1.92 13.13 8.21
C PHE A 131 3.13 13.12 9.14
N SER A 132 3.26 14.19 9.92
CA SER A 132 4.10 14.23 11.13
C SER A 132 3.35 15.03 12.19
N THR A 133 3.16 16.33 11.98
CA THR A 133 2.25 17.19 12.76
C THR A 133 0.96 17.55 12.01
N ARG A 134 0.98 17.48 10.66
CA ARG A 134 -0.17 17.75 9.80
C ARG A 134 -0.24 16.75 8.65
N LEU A 135 -1.45 16.46 8.21
CA LEU A 135 -1.71 15.58 7.07
C LEU A 135 -1.56 16.34 5.74
N THR A 136 -0.75 15.81 4.83
CA THR A 136 -0.55 16.36 3.49
C THR A 136 -0.80 15.30 2.42
N ARG A 137 -1.61 15.61 1.41
CA ARG A 137 -1.83 14.72 0.25
C ARG A 137 -0.71 14.87 -0.77
N ILE A 138 0.01 13.78 -1.05
CA ILE A 138 1.17 13.75 -1.96
C ILE A 138 0.94 12.96 -3.25
N THR A 139 -0.27 12.43 -3.49
CA THR A 139 -0.63 11.64 -4.68
C THR A 139 -0.12 12.25 -5.99
N ARG A 140 -0.25 13.58 -6.18
CA ARG A 140 0.19 14.27 -7.40
C ARG A 140 1.71 14.29 -7.52
N LEU A 141 2.42 14.45 -6.40
CA LEU A 141 3.88 14.47 -6.36
C LEU A 141 4.43 13.07 -6.72
N LEU A 142 3.83 12.00 -6.18
CA LEU A 142 4.21 10.63 -6.51
C LEU A 142 3.96 10.24 -7.98
N ARG A 143 3.18 11.00 -8.75
CA ARG A 143 2.99 10.74 -10.19
C ARG A 143 3.99 11.49 -11.08
N GLN A 144 4.82 12.37 -10.51
CA GLN A 144 5.86 13.08 -11.25
C GLN A 144 7.06 12.17 -11.52
N ARG A 145 7.82 12.45 -12.58
CA ARG A 145 9.02 11.68 -12.94
C ARG A 145 10.18 11.88 -11.96
N ASP A 146 10.29 13.06 -11.37
CA ASP A 146 11.41 13.46 -10.52
C ASP A 146 11.04 13.24 -9.05
N LEU A 147 11.28 12.03 -8.59
CA LEU A 147 10.96 11.62 -7.23
C LEU A 147 11.85 12.32 -6.19
N ASP A 148 13.13 12.54 -6.49
CA ASP A 148 14.04 13.21 -5.55
C ASP A 148 13.60 14.64 -5.27
N ARG A 149 13.15 15.40 -6.29
CA ARG A 149 12.56 16.71 -6.05
C ARG A 149 11.25 16.68 -5.27
N ALA A 150 10.42 15.65 -5.48
CA ALA A 150 9.19 15.45 -4.73
C ALA A 150 9.49 15.14 -3.25
N LEU A 151 10.47 14.27 -3.00
CA LEU A 151 10.98 13.92 -1.68
C LEU A 151 11.55 15.15 -0.99
N ASP A 152 12.42 15.92 -1.64
CA ASP A 152 12.98 17.16 -1.10
C ASP A 152 11.91 18.19 -0.73
N SER A 153 10.84 18.29 -1.54
CA SER A 153 9.73 19.19 -1.26
C SER A 153 8.93 18.75 -0.02
N VAL A 154 8.74 17.43 0.15
CA VAL A 154 8.12 16.87 1.35
C VAL A 154 9.04 17.06 2.56
N SER A 155 10.32 16.71 2.45
CA SER A 155 11.33 16.86 3.50
C SER A 155 11.52 18.30 3.96
N LYS A 156 11.50 19.28 3.05
CA LYS A 156 11.54 20.71 3.41
C LYS A 156 10.31 21.16 4.17
N GLY A 157 9.12 20.69 3.79
CA GLY A 157 7.92 20.90 4.58
C GLY A 157 8.02 20.20 5.95
N VAL A 158 8.73 19.06 6.01
CA VAL A 158 8.86 18.22 7.20
C VAL A 158 9.83 18.76 8.26
N ARG A 159 10.91 19.45 7.87
CA ARG A 159 11.89 20.02 8.80
C ARG A 159 11.30 21.09 9.74
N ASP A 160 10.15 21.67 9.40
CA ASP A 160 9.40 22.60 10.26
C ASP A 160 8.55 21.88 11.34
N PHE A 161 8.56 20.54 11.41
CA PHE A 161 7.66 19.73 12.24
C PHE A 161 8.32 19.03 13.43
N SER A 162 9.23 19.70 14.15
CA SER A 162 9.88 19.19 15.37
C SER A 162 8.96 19.02 16.60
N GLY A 163 7.63 19.09 16.43
CA GLY A 163 6.62 19.00 17.50
C GLY A 163 6.29 17.57 17.99
N GLY A 164 6.83 16.53 17.34
CA GLY A 164 6.46 15.13 17.55
C GLY A 164 5.28 14.68 16.69
N THR A 165 4.97 13.38 16.73
CA THR A 165 3.93 12.75 15.90
C THR A 165 2.58 12.79 16.61
N ARG A 166 1.54 13.24 15.91
CA ARG A 166 0.15 13.23 16.39
C ARG A 166 -0.73 12.42 15.45
N ILE A 167 -0.69 11.09 15.60
CA ILE A 167 -1.35 10.17 14.67
C ILE A 167 -2.86 10.36 14.74
N GLY A 168 -3.42 10.48 15.95
CA GLY A 168 -4.85 10.72 16.15
C GLY A 168 -5.36 11.98 15.44
N ASP A 169 -4.62 13.09 15.50
CA ASP A 169 -4.98 14.36 14.82
C ASP A 169 -4.92 14.20 13.29
N ALA A 170 -3.87 13.56 12.77
CA ALA A 170 -3.72 13.32 11.34
C ALA A 170 -4.83 12.43 10.77
N LEU A 171 -5.24 11.40 11.51
CA LEU A 171 -6.36 10.53 11.13
C LEU A 171 -7.71 11.25 11.23
N ALA A 172 -7.92 12.10 12.23
CA ALA A 172 -9.11 12.94 12.33
C ALA A 172 -9.24 13.87 11.11
N ASP A 173 -8.15 14.52 10.72
CA ASP A 173 -8.10 15.35 9.53
C ASP A 173 -8.36 14.56 8.25
N PHE A 174 -7.80 13.35 8.15
CA PHE A 174 -8.04 12.44 7.03
C PHE A 174 -9.52 12.04 6.94
N ASN A 175 -10.11 11.61 8.06
CA ASN A 175 -11.50 11.16 8.13
C ASN A 175 -12.47 12.30 7.78
N ARG A 176 -12.18 13.52 8.24
CA ARG A 176 -13.01 14.69 7.98
C ARG A 176 -12.98 15.12 6.51
N HIS A 177 -11.79 15.20 5.91
CA HIS A 177 -11.62 15.86 4.61
C HIS A 177 -11.52 14.90 3.42
N TRP A 178 -11.03 13.67 3.64
CA TRP A 178 -10.61 12.77 2.58
C TRP A 178 -11.35 11.44 2.56
N ALA A 179 -11.71 10.86 3.71
CA ALA A 179 -12.28 9.50 3.78
C ALA A 179 -13.46 9.28 2.82
N ARG A 180 -14.42 10.21 2.76
CA ARG A 180 -15.56 10.13 1.83
C ARG A 180 -15.17 10.15 0.35
N ARG A 181 -14.06 10.81 0.01
CA ARG A 181 -13.57 10.97 -1.36
C ARG A 181 -12.77 9.76 -1.82
N VAL A 182 -11.95 9.19 -0.94
CA VAL A 182 -10.97 8.14 -1.31
C VAL A 182 -11.41 6.73 -0.89
N LEU A 183 -12.25 6.56 0.13
CA LEU A 183 -12.63 5.24 0.66
C LEU A 183 -13.92 4.65 0.09
N GLY A 184 -14.77 5.45 -0.58
CA GLY A 184 -16.16 5.11 -0.90
C GLY A 184 -16.40 3.83 -1.73
N HIS A 185 -15.34 3.23 -2.30
CA HIS A 185 -15.42 2.00 -3.09
C HIS A 185 -14.86 0.77 -2.36
N GLY A 186 -14.71 0.84 -1.03
CA GLY A 186 -14.13 -0.24 -0.23
C GLY A 186 -12.64 -0.32 -0.47
N ALA A 187 -11.97 0.78 -0.17
CA ALA A 187 -10.53 0.94 -0.32
C ALA A 187 -9.76 0.06 0.66
N VAL A 188 -8.56 -0.34 0.25
CA VAL A 188 -7.56 -0.90 1.18
C VAL A 188 -6.76 0.28 1.70
N VAL A 189 -6.71 0.44 3.03
CA VAL A 189 -5.95 1.50 3.68
C VAL A 189 -4.71 0.88 4.29
N ILE A 190 -3.56 1.46 3.97
CA ILE A 190 -2.25 1.11 4.50
C ILE A 190 -1.75 2.30 5.31
N ILE A 191 -1.53 2.09 6.60
CA ILE A 191 -0.86 3.05 7.48
C ILE A 191 0.57 2.57 7.66
N ILE A 192 1.56 3.46 7.49
CA ILE A 192 2.95 3.15 7.82
C ILE A 192 3.43 4.09 8.91
N SER A 193 3.76 3.55 10.08
CA SER A 193 4.25 4.31 11.24
C SER A 193 4.85 3.36 12.27
N ASP A 194 5.82 3.86 13.03
CA ASP A 194 6.39 3.23 14.23
C ASP A 194 5.42 3.24 15.43
N GLY A 195 4.26 3.91 15.30
CA GLY A 195 3.21 3.95 16.31
C GLY A 195 3.52 4.85 17.49
N TRP A 196 4.54 5.69 17.38
CA TRP A 196 4.84 6.66 18.42
C TRP A 196 3.89 7.85 18.30
N ASP A 197 2.93 7.96 19.24
CA ASP A 197 1.95 9.04 19.27
C ASP A 197 2.06 9.79 20.60
N ARG A 198 2.20 11.12 20.53
CA ARG A 198 2.15 12.02 21.70
C ARG A 198 0.73 12.50 22.01
N GLY A 199 -0.24 12.21 21.15
CA GLY A 199 -1.64 12.59 21.31
C GLY A 199 -2.41 11.72 22.33
N ASP A 200 -3.71 11.98 22.41
CA ASP A 200 -4.64 11.16 23.22
C ASP A 200 -4.91 9.81 22.53
N PRO A 201 -4.56 8.67 23.15
CA PRO A 201 -4.84 7.35 22.60
C PRO A 201 -6.34 7.10 22.35
N ALA A 202 -7.23 7.70 23.14
CA ALA A 202 -8.68 7.55 22.95
C ALA A 202 -9.15 8.18 21.63
N GLN A 203 -8.57 9.32 21.26
CA GLN A 203 -8.82 9.95 19.97
C GLN A 203 -8.31 9.08 18.82
N LEU A 204 -7.09 8.55 18.93
CA LEU A 204 -6.54 7.63 17.93
C LEU A 204 -7.44 6.41 17.72
N SER A 205 -7.89 5.77 18.81
CA SER A 205 -8.82 4.64 18.75
C SER A 205 -10.14 5.02 18.08
N ALA A 206 -10.73 6.18 18.42
CA ALA A 206 -11.98 6.63 17.82
C ALA A 206 -11.86 6.85 16.30
N GLU A 207 -10.77 7.47 15.86
CA GLU A 207 -10.53 7.73 14.43
C GLU A 207 -10.21 6.45 13.65
N LEU A 208 -9.51 5.50 14.26
CA LEU A 208 -9.27 4.17 13.68
C LEU A 208 -10.55 3.35 13.56
N VAL A 209 -11.48 3.43 14.52
CA VAL A 209 -12.81 2.80 14.41
C VAL A 209 -13.56 3.34 13.19
N HIS A 210 -13.55 4.66 13.00
CA HIS A 210 -14.21 5.28 11.85
C HIS A 210 -13.55 4.88 10.53
N LEU A 211 -12.23 4.86 10.50
CA LEU A 211 -11.44 4.46 9.34
C LEU A 211 -11.71 2.99 8.96
N ARG A 212 -11.66 2.09 9.94
CA ARG A 212 -11.91 0.65 9.78
C ARG A 212 -13.31 0.38 9.21
N ARG A 213 -14.34 1.09 9.68
CA ARG A 213 -15.72 0.95 9.17
C ARG A 213 -15.86 1.36 7.71
N SER A 214 -15.02 2.28 7.25
CA SER A 214 -15.06 2.83 5.89
C SER A 214 -14.12 2.08 4.92
N ALA A 215 -13.08 1.44 5.45
CA ALA A 215 -12.13 0.64 4.70
C ALA A 215 -12.66 -0.78 4.45
N HIS A 216 -12.18 -1.39 3.38
CA HIS A 216 -12.35 -2.83 3.17
C HIS A 216 -11.37 -3.64 4.01
N ARG A 217 -10.15 -3.12 4.18
CA ARG A 217 -9.07 -3.69 4.99
C ARG A 217 -8.20 -2.54 5.48
N LEU A 218 -7.85 -2.55 6.75
CA LEU A 218 -6.92 -1.60 7.38
C LEU A 218 -5.62 -2.31 7.76
N ILE A 219 -4.58 -2.12 6.96
CA ILE A 219 -3.27 -2.73 7.16
C ILE A 219 -2.35 -1.71 7.83
N TRP A 220 -1.69 -2.11 8.90
CA TRP A 220 -0.66 -1.31 9.53
C TRP A 220 0.72 -1.93 9.28
N LEU A 221 1.59 -1.14 8.70
CA LEU A 221 2.99 -1.48 8.45
C LEU A 221 3.85 -0.77 9.47
N ASN A 222 4.69 -1.52 10.16
CA ASN A 222 5.63 -0.98 11.11
C ASN A 222 7.05 -1.36 10.68
N PRO A 223 7.91 -0.40 10.32
CA PRO A 223 9.29 -0.71 9.97
C PRO A 223 10.02 -1.39 11.13
N LEU A 224 9.81 -0.94 12.37
CA LEU A 224 10.53 -1.44 13.54
C LEU A 224 10.13 -2.86 13.97
N LEU A 225 9.06 -3.43 13.40
CA LEU A 225 8.59 -4.78 13.76
C LEU A 225 9.60 -5.89 13.41
N GLY A 226 10.57 -5.61 12.54
CA GLY A 226 11.62 -6.57 12.17
C GLY A 226 12.82 -6.62 13.10
N SER A 227 12.96 -5.64 14.00
CA SER A 227 14.14 -5.50 14.85
C SER A 227 14.06 -6.45 16.04
N GLU A 228 15.17 -7.11 16.38
CA GLU A 228 15.24 -8.00 17.55
C GLU A 228 14.85 -7.25 18.83
N GLY A 229 13.86 -7.78 19.57
CA GLY A 229 13.39 -7.19 20.82
C GLY A 229 12.39 -6.03 20.70
N TYR A 230 11.91 -5.71 19.49
CA TYR A 230 10.84 -4.72 19.36
C TYR A 230 9.50 -5.28 19.87
N GLU A 231 9.02 -4.72 20.96
CA GLU A 231 7.64 -4.90 21.42
C GLU A 231 6.82 -3.65 21.12
N PRO A 232 5.58 -3.78 20.60
CA PRO A 232 4.70 -2.66 20.29
C PRO A 232 4.08 -2.04 21.57
N LEU A 233 4.94 -1.63 22.52
CA LEU A 233 4.57 -1.11 23.84
C LEU A 233 4.24 0.39 23.83
N THR A 234 4.39 1.07 22.69
CA THR A 234 4.02 2.49 22.60
C THR A 234 2.51 2.62 22.79
N ARG A 235 2.10 3.63 23.57
CA ARG A 235 0.67 3.86 23.90
C ARG A 235 -0.19 4.01 22.64
N GLY A 236 0.35 4.66 21.60
CA GLY A 236 -0.31 4.81 20.31
C GLY A 236 -0.49 3.47 19.58
N MET A 237 0.57 2.66 19.48
CA MET A 237 0.48 1.35 18.84
C MET A 237 -0.48 0.41 19.58
N ALA A 238 -0.39 0.33 20.91
CA ALA A 238 -1.31 -0.49 21.71
C ALA A 238 -2.78 -0.09 21.51
N ALA A 239 -3.06 1.21 21.36
CA ALA A 239 -4.39 1.72 21.06
C ALA A 239 -4.85 1.46 19.61
N ALA A 240 -3.91 1.27 18.67
CA ALA A 240 -4.18 1.05 17.26
C ALA A 240 -4.39 -0.43 16.89
N LEU A 241 -3.63 -1.34 17.52
CA LEU A 241 -3.62 -2.77 17.21
C LEU A 241 -5.02 -3.42 17.16
N PRO A 242 -5.95 -3.16 18.10
CA PRO A 242 -7.28 -3.78 18.07
C PRO A 242 -8.11 -3.44 16.83
N TYR A 243 -7.77 -2.35 16.13
CA TYR A 243 -8.50 -1.86 14.97
C TYR A 243 -7.80 -2.22 13.65
N CYS A 244 -6.57 -2.71 13.70
CA CYS A 244 -5.84 -3.17 12.53
C CYS A 244 -6.35 -4.54 12.08
N ASP A 245 -6.55 -4.69 10.79
CA ASP A 245 -6.95 -5.96 10.18
C ASP A 245 -5.76 -6.91 9.97
N ASP A 246 -4.60 -6.33 9.66
CA ASP A 246 -3.32 -6.98 9.47
C ASP A 246 -2.24 -6.03 10.03
N PHE A 247 -1.26 -6.59 10.71
CA PHE A 247 -0.09 -5.88 11.24
C PHE A 247 1.16 -6.56 10.70
N LEU A 248 1.93 -5.87 9.88
CA LEU A 248 3.07 -6.43 9.15
C LEU A 248 4.31 -5.55 9.32
N ALA A 249 5.46 -6.17 9.10
CA ALA A 249 6.72 -5.45 9.04
C ALA A 249 6.85 -4.66 7.72
N ALA A 250 7.73 -3.66 7.69
CA ALA A 250 8.07 -2.92 6.46
C ALA A 250 9.50 -2.38 6.45
N HIS A 251 10.44 -3.10 7.05
CA HIS A 251 11.88 -2.73 7.10
C HIS A 251 12.70 -3.29 5.94
N ASN A 252 12.20 -4.26 5.17
CA ASN A 252 12.93 -4.86 4.07
C ASN A 252 12.01 -5.22 2.89
N LEU A 253 12.60 -5.64 1.78
CA LEU A 253 11.86 -5.92 0.55
C LEU A 253 11.00 -7.20 0.69
N GLU A 254 11.46 -8.19 1.45
CA GLU A 254 10.66 -9.39 1.76
C GLU A 254 9.33 -9.04 2.44
N ALA A 255 9.35 -8.15 3.44
CA ALA A 255 8.15 -7.72 4.12
C ALA A 255 7.16 -7.00 3.19
N LEU A 256 7.66 -6.28 2.18
CA LEU A 256 6.83 -5.68 1.14
C LEU A 256 6.29 -6.71 0.15
N ASP A 257 7.03 -7.78 -0.15
CA ASP A 257 6.51 -8.90 -0.94
C ASP A 257 5.36 -9.61 -0.19
N ASP A 258 5.46 -9.75 1.13
CA ASP A 258 4.37 -10.29 1.94
C ASP A 258 3.12 -9.40 1.93
N LEU A 259 3.30 -8.08 1.97
CA LEU A 259 2.22 -7.15 1.69
C LEU A 259 1.62 -7.37 0.29
N GLY A 260 2.46 -7.55 -0.73
CA GLY A 260 2.02 -7.84 -2.10
C GLY A 260 1.16 -9.11 -2.19
N LYS A 261 1.61 -10.19 -1.53
CA LYS A 261 0.87 -11.47 -1.43
C LYS A 261 -0.46 -11.27 -0.70
N LEU A 262 -0.46 -10.55 0.43
CA LEU A 262 -1.67 -10.23 1.19
C LEU A 262 -2.68 -9.49 0.30
N LEU A 263 -2.25 -8.41 -0.35
CA LEU A 263 -3.09 -7.60 -1.23
C LEU A 263 -3.71 -8.41 -2.38
N ALA A 264 -2.94 -9.33 -2.98
CA ALA A 264 -3.43 -10.23 -4.02
C ALA A 264 -4.43 -11.27 -3.46
N GLY A 265 -4.25 -11.70 -2.21
CA GLY A 265 -5.08 -12.68 -1.53
C GLY A 265 -6.43 -12.17 -1.01
N LEU A 266 -6.61 -10.85 -0.85
CA LEU A 266 -7.85 -10.25 -0.33
C LEU A 266 -9.09 -10.54 -1.21
N ASP A 267 -8.91 -10.95 -2.46
CA ASP A 267 -9.98 -11.38 -3.38
C ASP A 267 -10.69 -12.68 -2.95
N SER A 268 -10.02 -13.50 -2.12
CA SER A 268 -10.37 -14.90 -1.89
C SER A 268 -11.34 -15.14 -0.74
N ARG A 269 -11.65 -14.14 0.10
CA ARG A 269 -12.70 -14.30 1.11
C ARG A 269 -14.07 -14.32 0.43
N LYS A 270 -14.57 -15.55 0.22
CA LYS A 270 -16.00 -15.85 0.15
C LYS A 270 -16.68 -15.03 1.25
N LEU A 271 -17.53 -14.09 0.83
CA LEU A 271 -18.53 -13.49 1.71
C LEU A 271 -19.19 -14.64 2.47
N ARG A 272 -18.90 -14.74 3.77
CA ARG A 272 -19.76 -15.48 4.70
C ARG A 272 -21.05 -14.70 4.86
#